data_AF-A0A661FQN4-F1
#
_entry.id   AF-A0A661FQN4-F1
#
_cell.length_a   1.000
_cell.length_b   1.000
_cell.length_c   1.000
_cell.angle_alpha   90.00
_cell.angle_beta   90.00
_cell.angle_gamma   90.00
#
_symmetry.space_group_name_H-M   'P 1'
#
loop_
_entity.id
_entity.type
_entity.pdbx_description
1 polymer ?
#
loop_
_entity_poly.entity_id
_entity_poly.type
_entity_poly.pdbx_seq_one_letter_code
_entity_poly.pdbx_strand_id
1 'polypeptide(L)'
;MVAGHLNWDHQAVTKSIGRLLLVILCVGVVGCTLAKLSKESKAFYTSTVLVGRVASPSGWHGPIIVAAHTRKFGRVSIAHHTLLHEPGGYELIVPKGQYALFAFGDTNGNGVFDAGEPAGEYTGTAPIVATGTGVVGSLDLVLKDASPVRITIPVGTAFNESAAPHHSTQVGALADLNAPIFSAENGARGYWAPMEFFKAVGGNVYFLEPYDPNRIPILFVHGAGGSPQDWRYFFDHIDRSR
;
A
#
# COMPACT_ATOMS: atom_id res chain seq x y z
N MET A 1 35.47 44.10 54.12
CA MET A 1 35.66 42.71 53.65
C MET A 1 34.29 42.09 53.41
N VAL A 2 34.23 41.15 52.45
CA VAL A 2 33.11 40.28 52.07
C VAL A 2 32.12 40.88 51.06
N ALA A 3 32.25 40.46 49.79
CA ALA A 3 31.18 39.93 48.94
C ALA A 3 31.73 39.69 47.52
N GLY A 4 31.91 38.43 47.11
CA GLY A 4 32.31 38.16 45.73
C GLY A 4 32.72 36.73 45.39
N HIS A 5 31.98 35.68 45.78
CA HIS A 5 32.32 34.30 45.37
C HIS A 5 31.14 33.32 45.25
N LEU A 6 29.93 33.73 44.80
CA LEU A 6 28.79 32.81 44.72
C LEU A 6 27.95 32.82 43.43
N ASN A 7 28.52 33.21 42.28
CA ASN A 7 27.75 33.31 41.03
C ASN A 7 28.27 32.47 39.85
N TRP A 8 29.42 31.80 39.98
CA TRP A 8 30.03 31.05 38.86
C TRP A 8 29.53 29.60 38.73
N ASP A 9 29.22 28.91 39.83
CA ASP A 9 28.82 27.50 39.80
C ASP A 9 27.40 27.28 39.26
N HIS A 10 26.46 28.19 39.51
CA HIS A 10 25.08 28.04 39.04
C HIS A 10 24.95 28.10 37.51
N GLN A 11 25.75 28.93 36.84
CA GLN A 11 25.75 29.01 35.37
C GLN A 11 26.40 27.79 34.70
N ALA A 12 27.42 27.19 35.32
CA ALA A 12 28.07 25.99 34.79
C ALA A 12 27.18 24.75 34.95
N VAL A 13 26.50 24.61 36.09
CA VAL A 13 25.58 23.49 36.36
C VAL A 13 24.35 23.55 35.46
N THR A 14 23.73 24.73 35.29
CA THR A 14 22.57 24.90 34.38
C THR A 14 22.92 24.63 32.92
N LYS A 15 24.11 25.04 32.44
CA LYS A 15 24.61 24.69 31.09
C LYS A 15 24.84 23.19 30.92
N SER A 16 25.36 22.51 31.94
CA SER A 16 25.59 21.06 31.92
C SER A 16 24.28 20.25 31.95
N ILE A 17 23.30 20.66 32.74
CA ILE A 17 21.95 20.07 32.77
C ILE A 17 21.25 20.28 31.42
N GLY A 18 21.32 21.50 30.85
CA GLY A 18 20.75 21.78 29.54
C GLY A 18 21.36 20.93 28.43
N ARG A 19 22.68 20.71 28.44
CA ARG A 19 23.36 19.82 27.49
C ARG A 19 22.95 18.35 27.65
N LEU A 20 22.84 17.87 28.89
CA LEU A 20 22.41 16.49 29.16
C LEU A 20 20.96 16.25 28.70
N LEU A 21 20.06 17.20 28.97
CA LEU A 21 18.67 17.14 28.51
C LEU A 21 18.59 17.16 26.98
N LEU A 22 19.40 17.97 26.30
CA LEU A 22 19.48 18.00 24.84
C LEU A 22 19.98 16.66 24.27
N VAL A 23 21.00 16.05 24.88
CA VAL A 23 21.51 14.73 24.47
C VAL A 23 20.46 13.64 24.67
N ILE A 24 19.78 13.62 25.81
CA ILE A 24 18.70 12.65 26.09
C ILE A 24 17.56 12.82 25.08
N LEU A 25 17.20 14.07 24.74
CA LEU A 25 16.18 14.37 23.73
C LEU A 25 16.61 13.86 22.34
N CYS A 26 17.85 14.13 21.91
CA CYS A 26 18.39 13.64 20.65
C CYS A 26 18.40 12.10 20.58
N VAL A 27 18.82 11.42 21.66
CA VAL A 27 18.81 9.95 21.74
C VAL A 27 17.38 9.40 21.72
N GLY A 28 16.44 10.07 22.39
CA GLY A 28 15.02 9.69 22.38
C GLY A 28 14.42 9.72 20.97
N VAL A 29 14.69 10.78 20.20
CA VAL A 29 14.17 10.92 18.82
C VAL A 29 14.77 9.88 17.88
N VAL A 30 16.07 9.60 17.96
CA VAL A 30 16.74 8.56 17.14
C VAL A 30 16.28 7.15 17.53
N GLY A 31 15.97 6.91 18.80
CA GLY A 31 15.42 5.63 19.25
C GLY A 31 14.06 5.30 18.62
N CYS A 32 13.21 6.31 18.41
CA CYS A 32 11.90 6.14 17.77
C CYS A 32 12.01 5.71 16.30
N THR A 33 12.94 6.31 15.54
CA THR A 33 13.11 5.99 14.10
C THR A 33 13.65 4.58 13.91
N LEU A 34 14.63 4.16 14.71
CA LEU A 34 15.19 2.80 14.66
C LEU A 34 14.15 1.74 15.04
N ALA A 35 13.35 2.01 16.07
CA ALA A 35 12.27 1.11 16.49
C ALA A 35 11.21 0.98 15.38
N LYS A 36 10.86 2.06 14.69
CA LYS A 36 9.94 2.02 13.54
C LYS A 36 10.53 1.19 12.40
N LEU A 37 11.79 1.43 12.02
CA LEU A 37 12.46 0.67 10.97
C LEU A 37 12.55 -0.83 11.29
N SER A 38 12.80 -1.18 12.55
CA SER A 38 12.79 -2.57 13.01
C SER A 38 11.41 -3.22 12.86
N LYS A 39 10.32 -2.49 13.16
CA LYS A 39 8.94 -2.97 12.93
C LYS A 39 8.65 -3.16 11.45
N GLU A 40 9.03 -2.19 10.60
CA GLU A 40 8.88 -2.27 9.14
C GLU A 40 9.61 -3.48 8.56
N SER A 41 10.88 -3.65 8.94
CA SER A 41 11.72 -4.77 8.53
C SER A 41 11.11 -6.12 8.95
N LYS A 42 10.69 -6.24 10.22
CA LYS A 42 10.02 -7.45 10.70
C LYS A 42 8.73 -7.73 9.94
N ALA A 43 7.91 -6.71 9.68
CA ALA A 43 6.67 -6.88 8.92
C ALA A 43 6.96 -7.37 7.49
N PHE A 44 7.98 -6.80 6.83
CA PHE A 44 8.44 -7.24 5.51
C PHE A 44 8.87 -8.71 5.49
N TYR A 45 9.77 -9.12 6.40
CA TYR A 45 10.30 -10.49 6.44
C TYR A 45 9.32 -11.55 7.00
N THR A 46 8.12 -11.14 7.41
CA THR A 46 7.09 -12.05 7.91
C THR A 46 5.81 -12.00 7.07
N SER A 47 5.91 -11.45 5.86
CA SER A 47 4.79 -11.32 4.92
C SER A 47 4.99 -12.17 3.66
N THR A 48 3.87 -12.63 3.12
CA THR A 48 3.77 -13.30 1.82
C THR A 48 2.96 -12.42 0.89
N VAL A 49 3.37 -12.32 -0.37
CA VAL A 49 2.58 -11.65 -1.42
C VAL A 49 1.63 -12.67 -2.05
N LEU A 50 0.36 -12.30 -2.17
CA LEU A 50 -0.68 -13.07 -2.84
C LEU A 50 -0.96 -12.42 -4.19
N VAL A 51 -0.88 -13.19 -5.27
CA VAL A 51 -1.03 -12.69 -6.64
C VAL A 51 -2.05 -13.52 -7.40
N GLY A 52 -2.91 -12.85 -8.15
CA GLY A 52 -3.89 -13.47 -9.03
C GLY A 52 -4.48 -12.47 -10.01
N ARG A 53 -5.50 -12.91 -10.72
CA ARG A 53 -6.29 -12.06 -11.62
C ARG A 53 -7.76 -12.13 -11.28
N VAL A 54 -8.48 -11.04 -11.50
CA VAL A 54 -9.94 -11.01 -11.45
C VAL A 54 -10.50 -10.94 -12.86
N ALA A 55 -11.37 -11.89 -13.21
CA ALA A 55 -12.22 -11.82 -14.38
C ALA A 55 -13.61 -11.33 -13.98
N SER A 56 -14.27 -10.56 -14.85
CA SER A 56 -15.64 -10.10 -14.68
C SER A 56 -16.61 -10.76 -15.67
N PRO A 57 -17.93 -10.71 -15.41
CA PRO A 57 -18.93 -11.02 -16.40
C PRO A 57 -18.75 -10.17 -17.66
N SER A 58 -19.16 -10.71 -18.81
CA SER A 58 -19.03 -10.04 -20.10
C SER A 58 -19.68 -8.65 -20.08
N GLY A 59 -18.89 -7.61 -20.38
CA GLY A 59 -19.36 -6.23 -20.52
C GLY A 59 -19.21 -5.36 -19.26
N TRP A 60 -18.77 -5.91 -18.13
CA TRP A 60 -18.47 -5.13 -16.94
C TRP A 60 -16.97 -4.81 -16.84
N HIS A 61 -16.63 -3.52 -16.77
CA HIS A 61 -15.26 -2.98 -16.73
C HIS A 61 -15.07 -1.93 -15.63
N GLY A 62 -15.77 -2.10 -14.52
CA GLY A 62 -15.74 -1.14 -13.41
C GLY A 62 -14.58 -1.37 -12.44
N PRO A 63 -14.44 -0.50 -11.43
CA PRO A 63 -13.48 -0.67 -10.36
C PRO A 63 -13.78 -1.90 -9.51
N ILE A 64 -12.74 -2.65 -9.14
CA ILE A 64 -12.85 -3.88 -8.33
C ILE A 64 -12.07 -3.70 -7.05
N ILE A 65 -12.67 -4.05 -5.92
CA ILE A 65 -11.92 -4.26 -4.69
C ILE A 65 -11.60 -5.74 -4.56
N VAL A 66 -10.33 -6.06 -4.30
CA VAL A 66 -9.86 -7.42 -3.97
C VAL A 66 -9.30 -7.41 -2.57
N ALA A 67 -9.68 -8.38 -1.75
CA ALA A 67 -9.30 -8.43 -0.35
C ALA A 67 -8.91 -9.83 0.11
N ALA A 68 -7.85 -9.90 0.90
CA ALA A 68 -7.51 -11.05 1.72
C ALA A 68 -8.10 -10.84 3.11
N HIS A 69 -8.82 -11.84 3.60
CA HIS A 69 -9.49 -11.74 4.88
C HIS A 69 -9.35 -13.03 5.70
N THR A 70 -9.54 -12.87 7.01
CA THR A 70 -9.67 -13.97 7.97
C THR A 70 -11.07 -13.95 8.57
N ARG A 71 -11.50 -15.06 9.17
CA ARG A 71 -12.70 -15.10 10.00
C ARG A 71 -12.32 -15.33 11.45
N LYS A 72 -12.73 -14.42 12.34
CA LYS A 72 -12.56 -14.55 13.79
C LYS A 72 -13.92 -14.37 14.45
N PHE A 73 -14.39 -15.38 15.18
CA PHE A 73 -15.69 -15.36 15.89
C PHE A 73 -16.88 -14.96 14.98
N GLY A 74 -16.90 -15.46 13.74
CA GLY A 74 -17.94 -15.14 12.76
C GLY A 74 -17.82 -13.77 12.08
N ARG A 75 -16.88 -12.91 12.50
CA ARG A 75 -16.60 -11.62 11.86
C ARG A 75 -15.50 -11.73 10.83
N VAL A 76 -15.70 -11.06 9.70
CA VAL A 76 -14.69 -10.87 8.66
C VAL A 76 -13.68 -9.82 9.16
N SER A 77 -12.39 -10.13 9.06
CA SER A 77 -11.30 -9.19 9.36
C SER A 77 -10.42 -9.10 8.12
N ILE A 78 -10.39 -7.91 7.52
CA ILE A 78 -9.60 -7.63 6.32
C ILE A 78 -8.13 -7.55 6.71
N ALA A 79 -7.30 -8.36 6.08
CA ALA A 79 -5.86 -8.36 6.31
C ALA A 79 -5.16 -7.38 5.37
N HIS A 80 -5.62 -7.30 4.13
CA HIS A 80 -5.21 -6.33 3.13
C HIS A 80 -6.27 -6.26 2.03
N HIS A 81 -6.42 -5.11 1.40
CA HIS A 81 -7.26 -4.93 0.22
C HIS A 81 -6.52 -4.08 -0.81
N THR A 82 -6.97 -4.15 -2.06
CA THR A 82 -6.54 -3.27 -3.13
C THR A 82 -7.71 -2.90 -4.04
N LEU A 83 -7.56 -1.78 -4.74
CA LEU A 83 -8.47 -1.30 -5.77
C LEU A 83 -7.84 -1.48 -7.16
N LEU A 84 -8.60 -2.12 -8.06
CA LEU A 84 -8.31 -2.22 -9.48
C LEU A 84 -9.23 -1.26 -10.22
N HIS A 85 -8.75 -0.60 -11.27
CA HIS A 85 -9.59 0.28 -12.09
C HIS A 85 -10.43 -0.52 -13.09
N GLU A 86 -10.03 -1.76 -13.39
CA GLU A 86 -10.75 -2.70 -14.25
C GLU A 86 -10.39 -4.16 -13.89
N PRO A 87 -11.07 -5.17 -14.46
CA PRO A 87 -10.68 -6.58 -14.32
C PRO A 87 -9.23 -6.82 -14.76
N GLY A 88 -8.43 -7.45 -13.90
CA GLY A 88 -7.04 -7.72 -14.20
C GLY A 88 -6.23 -8.25 -13.02
N GLY A 89 -4.92 -8.06 -13.09
CA GLY A 89 -3.99 -8.55 -12.06
C GLY A 89 -4.07 -7.75 -10.77
N TYR A 90 -3.90 -8.42 -9.65
CA TYR A 90 -3.85 -7.80 -8.33
C TYR A 90 -2.70 -8.36 -7.50
N GLU A 91 -2.28 -7.59 -6.50
CA GLU A 91 -1.32 -8.01 -5.49
C GLU A 91 -1.83 -7.65 -4.10
N LEU A 92 -1.67 -8.57 -3.15
CA LEU A 92 -1.97 -8.33 -1.75
C LEU A 92 -0.78 -8.78 -0.90
N ILE A 93 -0.52 -8.11 0.22
CA ILE A 93 0.51 -8.51 1.17
C ILE A 93 -0.13 -8.87 2.51
N VAL A 94 0.17 -10.07 3.01
CA VAL A 94 -0.40 -10.56 4.26
C VAL A 94 0.69 -11.18 5.14
N PRO A 95 0.61 -11.05 6.47
CA PRO A 95 1.53 -11.75 7.36
C PRO A 95 1.29 -13.26 7.30
N LYS A 96 2.24 -14.06 7.82
CA LYS A 96 2.07 -15.51 8.00
C LYS A 96 0.69 -15.86 8.59
N GLY A 97 -0.04 -16.75 7.94
CA GLY A 97 -1.41 -17.07 8.33
C GLY A 97 -2.18 -17.88 7.28
N GLN A 98 -3.49 -17.98 7.51
CA GLN A 98 -4.43 -18.65 6.61
C GLN A 98 -5.51 -17.65 6.20
N TYR A 99 -5.72 -17.51 4.89
CA TYR A 99 -6.59 -16.47 4.34
C TYR A 99 -7.60 -17.06 3.35
N ALA A 100 -8.70 -16.33 3.20
CA ALA A 100 -9.60 -16.44 2.07
C ALA A 100 -9.53 -15.14 1.26
N LEU A 101 -9.92 -15.22 -0.01
CA LEU A 101 -9.97 -14.09 -0.92
C LEU A 101 -11.40 -13.82 -1.36
N PHE A 102 -11.71 -12.53 -1.45
CA PHE A 102 -12.98 -12.02 -1.94
C PHE A 102 -12.72 -10.84 -2.86
N ALA A 103 -13.54 -10.69 -3.89
CA ALA A 103 -13.57 -9.49 -4.71
C ALA A 103 -15.00 -9.10 -5.05
N PHE A 104 -15.22 -7.80 -5.24
CA PHE A 104 -16.48 -7.25 -5.70
C PHE A 104 -16.26 -6.00 -6.56
N GLY A 105 -17.20 -5.73 -7.46
CA GLY A 105 -17.22 -4.51 -8.26
C GLY A 105 -17.81 -3.36 -7.46
N ASP A 106 -16.99 -2.35 -7.13
CA ASP A 106 -17.34 -1.19 -6.30
C ASP A 106 -18.00 -0.09 -7.15
N THR A 107 -19.25 -0.32 -7.53
CA THR A 107 -19.90 0.43 -8.62
C THR A 107 -20.14 1.90 -8.24
N ASN A 108 -20.32 2.17 -6.95
CA ASN A 108 -20.55 3.52 -6.43
C ASN A 108 -19.28 4.14 -5.80
N GLY A 109 -18.16 3.40 -5.76
CA GLY A 109 -16.88 3.88 -5.25
C GLY A 109 -16.87 4.11 -3.74
N ASN A 110 -17.76 3.48 -2.98
CA ASN A 110 -17.87 3.67 -1.54
C ASN A 110 -16.99 2.71 -0.73
N GLY A 111 -16.37 1.72 -1.37
CA GLY A 111 -15.52 0.73 -0.73
C GLY A 111 -16.25 -0.28 0.17
N VAL A 112 -17.56 -0.38 0.05
CA VAL A 112 -18.46 -1.26 0.82
C VAL A 112 -19.10 -2.25 -0.14
N PHE A 113 -19.12 -3.53 0.24
CA PHE A 113 -19.82 -4.52 -0.58
C PHE A 113 -21.33 -4.34 -0.48
N ASP A 114 -21.94 -3.81 -1.53
CA ASP A 114 -23.37 -3.48 -1.60
C ASP A 114 -24.20 -4.60 -2.26
N ALA A 115 -25.50 -4.62 -1.94
CA ALA A 115 -26.43 -5.55 -2.57
C ALA A 115 -26.56 -5.22 -4.07
N GLY A 116 -26.40 -6.24 -4.92
CA GLY A 116 -26.49 -6.08 -6.37
C GLY A 116 -25.13 -5.98 -7.06
N GLU A 117 -24.03 -5.81 -6.31
CA GLU A 117 -22.70 -5.73 -6.90
C GLU A 117 -22.18 -7.10 -7.34
N PRO A 118 -21.48 -7.17 -8.49
CA PRO A 118 -20.88 -8.42 -8.94
C PRO A 118 -19.77 -8.82 -7.98
N ALA A 119 -19.75 -10.08 -7.55
CA ALA A 119 -18.85 -10.55 -6.50
C ALA A 119 -18.35 -11.98 -6.73
N GLY A 120 -17.22 -12.31 -6.10
CA GLY A 120 -16.61 -13.64 -6.18
C GLY A 120 -15.73 -13.94 -4.98
N GLU A 121 -15.74 -15.21 -4.55
CA GLU A 121 -14.79 -15.77 -3.58
C GLU A 121 -13.83 -16.72 -4.33
N TYR A 122 -12.60 -16.83 -3.85
CA TYR A 122 -11.63 -17.76 -4.44
C TYR A 122 -12.07 -19.21 -4.23
N THR A 123 -12.20 -19.96 -5.32
CA THR A 123 -12.73 -21.33 -5.32
C THR A 123 -11.66 -22.42 -5.41
N GLY A 124 -10.37 -22.06 -5.42
CA GLY A 124 -9.27 -23.03 -5.42
C GLY A 124 -9.05 -23.67 -4.04
N THR A 125 -7.86 -24.23 -3.82
CA THR A 125 -7.52 -24.86 -2.53
C THR A 125 -7.52 -23.83 -1.41
N ALA A 126 -8.48 -23.98 -0.49
CA ALA A 126 -8.62 -23.15 0.69
C ALA A 126 -8.28 -23.96 1.97
N PRO A 127 -7.72 -23.31 3.00
CA PRO A 127 -7.33 -21.90 3.04
C PRO A 127 -6.01 -21.64 2.29
N ILE A 128 -5.84 -20.40 1.84
CA ILE A 128 -4.57 -19.94 1.26
C ILE A 128 -3.57 -19.79 2.40
N VAL A 129 -2.49 -20.56 2.37
CA VAL A 129 -1.47 -20.55 3.42
C VAL A 129 -0.37 -19.56 3.05
N ALA A 130 -0.28 -18.46 3.80
CA ALA A 130 0.83 -17.52 3.75
C ALA A 130 1.92 -18.00 4.71
N THR A 131 3.12 -18.27 4.20
CA THR A 131 4.25 -18.77 4.99
C THR A 131 5.00 -17.67 5.74
N GLY A 132 4.75 -16.41 5.38
CA GLY A 132 5.49 -15.23 5.86
C GLY A 132 6.72 -14.90 5.02
N THR A 133 6.86 -15.49 3.83
CA THR A 133 7.87 -15.15 2.83
C THR A 133 7.35 -15.49 1.43
N GLY A 134 8.01 -14.95 0.40
CA GLY A 134 7.77 -15.29 -1.00
C GLY A 134 6.41 -14.86 -1.55
N VAL A 135 6.03 -15.51 -2.65
CA VAL A 135 4.82 -15.22 -3.42
C VAL A 135 3.97 -16.49 -3.52
N VAL A 136 2.65 -16.35 -3.33
CA VAL A 136 1.65 -17.37 -3.67
C VAL A 136 0.85 -16.83 -4.86
N GLY A 137 1.02 -17.45 -6.02
CA GLY A 137 0.40 -17.04 -7.27
C GLY A 137 -0.82 -17.88 -7.67
N SER A 138 -1.37 -17.57 -8.84
CA SER A 138 -2.52 -18.27 -9.46
C SER A 138 -3.78 -18.26 -8.61
N LEU A 139 -3.99 -17.17 -7.87
CA LEU A 139 -5.13 -16.99 -6.99
C LEU A 139 -6.30 -16.32 -7.74
N ASP A 140 -6.68 -16.87 -8.88
CA ASP A 140 -7.62 -16.20 -9.78
C ASP A 140 -9.06 -16.20 -9.23
N LEU A 141 -9.75 -15.07 -9.42
CA LEU A 141 -11.12 -14.81 -9.01
C LEU A 141 -11.99 -14.56 -10.23
N VAL A 142 -13.26 -14.97 -10.14
CA VAL A 142 -14.27 -14.67 -11.16
C VAL A 142 -15.45 -14.00 -10.47
N LEU A 143 -15.72 -12.75 -10.82
CA LEU A 143 -16.91 -12.06 -10.38
C LEU A 143 -18.12 -12.64 -11.11
N LYS A 144 -19.23 -12.79 -10.39
CA LYS A 144 -20.51 -13.23 -10.93
C LYS A 144 -21.56 -12.18 -10.62
N ASP A 145 -22.56 -12.04 -11.49
CA ASP A 145 -23.68 -11.15 -11.25
C ASP A 145 -24.39 -11.49 -9.93
N ALA A 146 -25.05 -10.49 -9.35
CA ALA A 146 -25.74 -10.60 -8.07
C ALA A 146 -26.99 -11.50 -8.16
N SER A 147 -26.79 -12.82 -8.19
CA SER A 147 -27.84 -13.85 -8.19
C SER A 147 -27.24 -15.20 -7.79
N PRO A 148 -27.98 -16.08 -7.07
CA PRO A 148 -27.70 -16.47 -5.69
C PRO A 148 -26.41 -17.29 -5.54
N VAL A 149 -25.25 -16.74 -5.87
CA VAL A 149 -23.98 -17.27 -5.42
C VAL A 149 -23.98 -17.06 -3.91
N ARG A 150 -23.79 -18.15 -3.14
CA ARG A 150 -23.59 -18.07 -1.69
C ARG A 150 -22.24 -17.40 -1.42
N ILE A 151 -22.23 -16.08 -1.45
CA ILE A 151 -21.12 -15.27 -0.96
C ILE A 151 -21.18 -15.33 0.57
N THR A 152 -20.08 -15.69 1.19
CA THR A 152 -19.98 -15.82 2.63
C THR A 152 -19.76 -14.44 3.29
N ILE A 153 -19.29 -13.45 2.54
CA ILE A 153 -19.15 -12.05 2.96
C ILE A 153 -20.53 -11.38 3.08
N PRO A 154 -20.91 -10.82 4.24
CA PRO A 154 -22.15 -10.08 4.39
C PRO A 154 -22.18 -8.78 3.57
N VAL A 155 -23.33 -8.46 2.99
CA VAL A 155 -23.61 -7.13 2.45
C VAL A 155 -23.42 -6.06 3.55
N GLY A 156 -22.86 -4.91 3.18
CA GLY A 156 -22.49 -3.84 4.10
C GLY A 156 -21.12 -4.03 4.77
N THR A 157 -20.35 -5.05 4.39
CA THR A 157 -18.96 -5.18 4.83
C THR A 157 -18.12 -4.10 4.17
N ALA A 158 -17.55 -3.21 4.97
CA ALA A 158 -16.62 -2.17 4.51
C ALA A 158 -15.21 -2.75 4.34
N PHE A 159 -14.57 -2.41 3.23
CA PHE A 159 -13.20 -2.80 2.90
C PHE A 159 -12.23 -1.61 2.93
N ASN A 160 -12.73 -0.38 2.96
CA ASN A 160 -11.94 0.83 3.11
C ASN A 160 -11.74 1.19 4.60
N GLU A 161 -10.54 0.92 5.13
CA GLU A 161 -10.19 1.38 6.49
C GLU A 161 -9.56 2.79 6.50
N SER A 162 -9.23 3.38 5.35
CA SER A 162 -8.50 4.64 5.25
C SER A 162 -9.20 5.64 4.33
N ALA A 163 -9.30 6.90 4.77
CA ALA A 163 -9.81 8.03 4.00
C ALA A 163 -8.84 8.56 2.92
N ALA A 164 -7.78 7.80 2.61
CA ALA A 164 -6.84 8.16 1.55
C ALA A 164 -7.54 8.10 0.18
N PRO A 165 -7.15 8.95 -0.79
CA PRO A 165 -7.69 8.89 -2.14
C PRO A 165 -7.52 7.49 -2.71
N HIS A 166 -8.62 6.93 -3.22
CA HIS A 166 -8.64 5.65 -3.90
C HIS A 166 -7.86 5.76 -5.21
N HIS A 167 -6.66 5.18 -5.29
CA HIS A 167 -5.96 4.97 -6.55
C HIS A 167 -5.88 3.48 -6.87
N SER A 168 -5.80 3.17 -8.16
CA SER A 168 -5.64 1.80 -8.58
C SER A 168 -4.20 1.32 -8.37
N THR A 169 -4.04 0.12 -7.79
CA THR A 169 -2.72 -0.55 -7.72
C THR A 169 -2.50 -1.54 -8.86
N GLN A 170 -3.39 -1.54 -9.87
CA GLN A 170 -3.28 -2.38 -11.04
C GLN A 170 -2.25 -1.79 -12.01
N VAL A 171 -1.37 -2.65 -12.55
CA VAL A 171 -0.42 -2.29 -13.60
C VAL A 171 -1.12 -1.63 -14.78
N GLY A 172 -0.56 -0.53 -15.26
CA GLY A 172 -1.12 0.25 -16.36
C GLY A 172 -2.09 1.35 -15.90
N ALA A 173 -2.35 1.48 -14.60
CA ALA A 173 -3.13 2.60 -14.08
C ALA A 173 -2.54 3.94 -14.52
N LEU A 174 -3.41 4.83 -15.03
CA LEU A 174 -3.01 6.16 -15.46
C LEU A 174 -2.78 7.09 -14.28
N ALA A 175 -1.67 7.83 -14.30
CA ALA A 175 -1.37 8.86 -13.31
C ALA A 175 -0.61 10.02 -13.94
N ASP A 176 -0.94 11.25 -13.56
CA ASP A 176 -0.14 12.42 -13.92
C ASP A 176 1.19 12.42 -13.15
N LEU A 177 2.27 12.92 -13.76
CA LEU A 177 3.58 12.96 -13.09
C LEU A 177 3.56 13.80 -11.79
N ASN A 178 2.64 14.76 -11.67
CA ASN A 178 2.44 15.58 -10.47
C ASN A 178 1.53 14.92 -9.43
N ALA A 179 1.03 13.70 -9.69
CA ALA A 179 0.23 12.96 -8.72
C ALA A 179 0.99 12.81 -7.38
N PRO A 180 0.33 12.96 -6.22
CA PRO A 180 0.98 12.85 -4.92
C PRO A 180 1.77 11.55 -4.72
N ILE A 181 1.34 10.48 -5.39
CA ILE A 181 1.98 9.16 -5.35
C ILE A 181 3.44 9.16 -5.85
N PHE A 182 3.79 10.11 -6.71
CA PHE A 182 5.12 10.28 -7.28
C PHE A 182 5.98 11.34 -6.57
N SER A 183 5.48 11.93 -5.49
CA SER A 183 6.20 12.95 -4.74
C SER A 183 7.49 12.40 -4.10
N ALA A 184 8.46 13.29 -3.87
CA ALA A 184 9.67 12.97 -3.11
C ALA A 184 9.37 12.43 -1.70
N GLU A 185 8.28 12.87 -1.07
CA GLU A 185 7.85 12.33 0.23
C GLU A 185 7.48 10.85 0.11
N ASN A 186 6.72 10.47 -0.92
CA ASN A 186 6.37 9.09 -1.17
C ASN A 186 7.57 8.25 -1.62
N GLY A 187 8.50 8.82 -2.38
CA GLY A 187 9.80 8.18 -2.68
C GLY A 187 10.61 7.87 -1.41
N ALA A 188 10.72 8.84 -0.50
CA ALA A 188 11.36 8.63 0.80
C ALA A 188 10.61 7.60 1.66
N ARG A 189 9.28 7.64 1.67
CA ARG A 189 8.44 6.68 2.40
C ARG A 189 8.61 5.26 1.86
N GLY A 190 8.60 5.08 0.54
CA GLY A 190 8.84 3.78 -0.10
C GLY A 190 10.20 3.18 0.25
N TYR A 191 11.21 4.03 0.48
CA TYR A 191 12.54 3.58 0.88
C TYR A 191 12.64 3.26 2.39
N TRP A 192 12.15 4.15 3.27
CA TRP A 192 12.34 4.03 4.72
C TRP A 192 11.23 3.28 5.46
N ALA A 193 10.05 3.18 4.87
CA ALA A 193 8.88 2.49 5.41
C ALA A 193 8.14 1.70 4.31
N PRO A 194 8.80 0.72 3.67
CA PRO A 194 8.28 0.03 2.49
C PRO A 194 6.99 -0.74 2.75
N MET A 195 6.75 -1.22 3.99
CA MET A 195 5.53 -1.97 4.29
C MET A 195 4.34 -1.03 4.46
N GLU A 196 4.52 0.08 5.18
CA GLU A 196 3.53 1.15 5.23
C GLU A 196 3.23 1.69 3.83
N PHE A 197 4.27 1.93 3.01
CA PHE A 197 4.10 2.38 1.63
C PHE A 197 3.30 1.37 0.81
N PHE A 198 3.71 0.10 0.76
CA PHE A 198 3.02 -0.92 -0.03
C PHE A 198 1.57 -1.10 0.40
N LYS A 199 1.26 -1.05 1.70
CA LYS A 199 -0.13 -1.18 2.17
C LYS A 199 -1.01 0.03 1.83
N ALA A 200 -0.42 1.23 1.75
CA ALA A 200 -1.13 2.44 1.41
C ALA A 200 -1.23 2.67 -0.11
N VAL A 201 -0.20 2.24 -0.85
CA VAL A 201 0.04 2.60 -2.26
C VAL A 201 0.01 1.41 -3.21
N GLY A 202 0.32 0.21 -2.71
CA GLY A 202 0.58 -0.96 -3.54
C GLY A 202 1.92 -0.89 -4.28
N GLY A 203 2.32 -2.02 -4.85
CA GLY A 203 3.31 -2.06 -5.92
C GLY A 203 2.60 -1.81 -7.24
N ASN A 204 3.09 -0.88 -8.05
CA ASN A 204 2.49 -0.60 -9.34
C ASN A 204 3.50 -0.09 -10.37
N VAL A 205 3.22 -0.36 -11.64
CA VAL A 205 3.80 0.32 -12.80
C VAL A 205 2.70 1.19 -13.41
N TYR A 206 2.79 2.49 -13.15
CA TYR A 206 1.85 3.47 -13.66
C TYR A 206 2.21 3.90 -15.08
N PHE A 207 1.19 4.22 -15.86
CA PHE A 207 1.37 4.83 -17.18
C PHE A 207 1.08 6.33 -17.08
N LEU A 208 1.94 7.15 -17.69
CA LEU A 208 1.73 8.60 -17.77
C LEU A 208 0.79 8.99 -18.93
N GLU A 209 0.55 8.06 -19.85
CA GLU A 209 -0.34 8.21 -20.99
C GLU A 209 -0.96 6.84 -21.36
N PRO A 210 -2.11 6.80 -22.05
CA PRO A 210 -2.68 5.53 -22.52
C PRO A 210 -1.67 4.72 -23.34
N TYR A 211 -1.68 3.41 -23.16
CA TYR A 211 -0.82 2.50 -23.92
C TYR A 211 -1.09 2.60 -25.43
N ASP A 212 -0.04 2.80 -26.21
CA ASP A 212 -0.07 2.76 -27.67
C ASP A 212 0.82 1.60 -28.14
N PRO A 213 0.26 0.52 -28.73
CA PRO A 213 1.05 -0.63 -29.18
C PRO A 213 2.00 -0.30 -30.33
N ASN A 214 1.87 0.88 -30.96
CA ASN A 214 2.74 1.34 -32.03
C ASN A 214 3.93 2.18 -31.54
N ARG A 215 4.03 2.43 -30.22
CA ARG A 215 5.15 3.16 -29.61
C ARG A 215 6.00 2.24 -28.77
N ILE A 216 7.29 2.55 -28.68
CA ILE A 216 8.21 1.83 -27.81
C ILE A 216 7.96 2.26 -26.35
N PRO A 217 7.57 1.35 -25.44
CA PRO A 217 7.38 1.70 -24.04
C PRO A 217 8.72 1.96 -23.36
N ILE A 218 8.78 3.01 -22.55
CA ILE A 218 9.97 3.39 -21.77
C ILE A 218 9.61 3.36 -20.29
N LEU A 219 10.30 2.51 -19.54
CA LEU A 219 10.11 2.37 -18.09
C LEU A 219 11.18 3.18 -17.34
N PHE A 220 10.75 4.21 -16.62
CA PHE A 220 11.61 4.98 -15.72
C PHE A 220 11.59 4.37 -14.32
N VAL A 221 12.77 4.08 -13.77
CA VAL A 221 12.94 3.55 -12.41
C VAL A 221 13.92 4.45 -11.67
N HIS A 222 13.47 5.10 -10.60
CA HIS A 222 14.35 5.92 -9.78
C HIS A 222 15.21 5.08 -8.83
N GLY A 223 16.29 5.67 -8.32
CA GLY A 223 17.17 5.03 -7.34
C GLY A 223 16.67 5.14 -5.89
N ALA A 224 17.49 4.64 -4.96
CA ALA A 224 17.24 4.73 -3.52
C ALA A 224 17.02 6.19 -3.07
N GLY A 225 15.89 6.46 -2.43
CA GLY A 225 15.52 7.79 -1.95
C GLY A 225 15.11 8.79 -3.04
N GLY A 226 15.11 8.39 -4.31
CA GLY A 226 14.58 9.19 -5.42
C GLY A 226 13.06 9.09 -5.54
N SER A 227 12.53 9.75 -6.56
CA SER A 227 11.10 9.77 -6.89
C SER A 227 10.86 9.67 -8.40
N PRO A 228 9.68 9.21 -8.86
CA PRO A 228 9.36 9.25 -10.29
C PRO A 228 9.41 10.67 -10.88
N GLN A 229 9.16 11.71 -10.07
CA GLN A 229 9.26 13.11 -10.50
C GLN A 229 10.69 13.56 -10.85
N ASP A 230 11.72 12.84 -10.39
CA ASP A 230 13.12 13.15 -10.73
C ASP A 230 13.38 12.95 -12.24
N TRP A 231 12.55 12.15 -12.91
CA TRP A 231 12.61 11.90 -14.34
C TRP A 231 11.91 12.96 -15.20
N ARG A 232 11.31 14.00 -14.61
CA ARG A 232 10.52 15.02 -15.32
C ARG A 232 11.27 15.60 -16.52
N TYR A 233 12.54 15.95 -16.35
CA TYR A 233 13.34 16.50 -17.44
C TYR A 233 13.40 15.56 -18.65
N PHE A 234 13.59 14.26 -18.42
CA PHE A 234 13.64 13.29 -19.52
C PHE A 234 12.28 13.11 -20.17
N PHE A 235 11.21 13.00 -19.37
CA PHE A 235 9.84 12.90 -19.88
C PHE A 235 9.45 14.09 -20.77
N ASP A 236 9.79 15.31 -20.36
CA ASP A 236 9.45 16.53 -21.09
C ASP A 236 10.24 16.68 -22.42
N HIS A 237 11.35 15.95 -22.58
CA HIS A 237 12.27 16.09 -23.71
C HIS A 237 12.44 14.82 -24.55
N ILE A 238 11.71 13.75 -24.22
CA ILE A 238 11.73 12.53 -25.02
C ILE A 238 10.87 12.68 -26.28
N ASP A 239 11.27 12.04 -27.37
CA ASP A 239 10.42 11.95 -28.55
C ASP A 239 9.20 11.08 -28.22
N ARG A 240 8.00 11.68 -28.24
CA ARG A 240 6.73 11.01 -27.94
C ARG A 240 6.00 10.54 -29.19
N SER A 241 6.62 10.65 -30.37
CA SER A 241 6.02 10.27 -31.66
C SER A 241 6.31 8.83 -32.10
N ARG A 242 7.17 8.09 -31.39
CA ARG A 242 7.64 6.75 -31.73
C ARG A 242 7.81 5.86 -30.50
#